data_AF-A0A0F9E7X7-F1
#
_entry.id   AF-A0A0F9E7X7-F1
#
_cell.length_a   1.000
_cell.length_b   1.000
_cell.length_c   1.000
_cell.angle_alpha   90.00
_cell.angle_beta   90.00
_cell.angle_gamma   90.00
#
_symmetry.space_group_name_H-M   'P 1'
#
loop_
_entity.id
_entity.type
_entity.pdbx_description
1 polymer ?
#
loop_
_entity_poly.entity_id
_entity_poly.type
_entity_poly.pdbx_seq_one_letter_code
_entity_poly.pdbx_strand_id
1 'polypeptide(L)'
;MRVPKTITIGTHTYRITFDPYLILDKGKRGNINHRTQWITIDPSLSGSVKNTTLVHEVLHIIQEVYSVSLGEGDTDRIAEGIAEMLAGFGITFDWSDIEHLKGFRLNSRPFTR
;
A
#
# COMPACT_ATOMS: atom_id res chain seq x y z
N MET A 1 4.79 0.27 16.46
CA MET A 1 3.51 0.94 16.22
C MET A 1 2.66 0.05 15.34
N ARG A 2 1.39 -0.19 15.68
CA ARG A 2 0.49 -0.97 14.82
C ARG A 2 0.09 -0.18 13.59
N VAL A 3 0.17 -0.82 12.42
CA VAL A 3 -0.36 -0.24 11.19
C VAL A 3 -1.88 -0.21 11.30
N PRO A 4 -2.53 0.96 11.12
CA PRO A 4 -3.98 1.04 11.21
C PRO A 4 -4.62 0.28 10.03
N LYS A 5 -5.79 -0.32 10.25
CA LYS A 5 -6.55 -0.96 9.16
C LYS A 5 -7.10 0.05 8.14
N THR A 6 -7.17 1.32 8.53
CA THR A 6 -7.68 2.41 7.70
C THR A 6 -6.89 3.69 7.91
N ILE A 7 -6.71 4.48 6.86
CA ILE A 7 -6.12 5.83 6.93
C ILE A 7 -7.10 6.81 6.29
N THR A 8 -7.33 7.96 6.93
CA THR A 8 -8.15 9.05 6.40
C THR A 8 -7.27 10.21 5.97
N ILE A 9 -7.43 10.67 4.73
CA ILE A 9 -6.70 11.79 4.14
C ILE A 9 -7.72 12.69 3.45
N GLY A 10 -7.81 13.94 3.89
CA GLY A 10 -8.91 14.84 3.49
C GLY A 10 -10.27 14.23 3.86
N THR A 11 -11.16 14.10 2.88
CA THR A 11 -12.50 13.50 3.02
C THR A 11 -12.55 12.02 2.65
N HIS A 12 -11.42 11.38 2.35
CA HIS A 12 -11.35 10.01 1.87
C HIS A 12 -10.77 9.07 2.93
N THR A 13 -11.41 7.91 3.13
CA THR A 13 -10.93 6.87 4.05
C THR A 13 -10.54 5.63 3.26
N TYR A 14 -9.25 5.30 3.28
CA TYR A 14 -8.69 4.14 2.61
C TYR A 14 -8.53 2.98 3.57
N ARG A 15 -8.85 1.78 3.13
CA ARG A 15 -8.61 0.53 3.85
C ARG A 15 -7.29 -0.09 3.40
N ILE A 16 -6.51 -0.63 4.33
CA ILE A 16 -5.23 -1.28 4.06
C ILE A 16 -5.42 -2.79 4.11
N THR A 17 -4.88 -3.48 3.12
CA THR A 17 -4.97 -4.94 3.01
C THR A 17 -3.79 -5.53 2.26
N PHE A 18 -3.57 -6.83 2.41
CA PHE A 18 -2.60 -7.57 1.62
C PHE A 18 -3.21 -8.14 0.33
N ASP A 19 -2.52 -7.96 -0.79
CA ASP A 19 -2.81 -8.62 -2.07
C ASP A 19 -1.62 -9.51 -2.46
N PRO A 20 -1.70 -10.85 -2.31
CA PRO A 20 -0.58 -11.77 -2.55
C PRO A 20 -0.19 -11.91 -4.02
N TYR A 21 -0.97 -11.36 -4.95
CA TYR A 21 -0.72 -11.47 -6.38
C TYR A 21 -0.25 -10.14 -6.99
N LEU A 22 0.05 -9.13 -6.17
CA LEU A 22 0.32 -7.79 -6.68
C LEU A 22 1.63 -7.73 -7.50
N ILE A 23 2.69 -8.36 -7.03
CA ILE A 23 3.95 -8.46 -7.80
C ILE A 23 3.77 -9.38 -9.00
N LEU A 24 3.12 -10.54 -8.82
CA LEU A 24 2.98 -11.55 -9.87
C LEU A 24 2.12 -11.06 -11.05
N ASP A 25 0.98 -10.44 -10.77
CA ASP A 25 0.00 -10.08 -11.78
C ASP A 25 0.24 -8.67 -12.34
N LYS A 26 0.79 -7.75 -11.52
CA LYS A 26 0.89 -6.32 -11.87
C LYS A 26 2.32 -5.79 -11.86
N GLY A 27 3.30 -6.56 -11.39
CA GLY A 27 4.68 -6.08 -11.22
C GLY A 27 4.80 -4.95 -10.20
N LYS A 28 3.85 -4.83 -9.26
CA LYS A 28 3.80 -3.73 -8.29
C LYS A 28 3.98 -4.21 -6.85
N ARG A 29 4.65 -3.41 -6.02
CA ARG A 29 4.83 -3.64 -4.57
C ARG A 29 3.65 -3.17 -3.74
N GLY A 30 3.07 -2.05 -4.16
CA GLY A 30 1.89 -1.42 -3.60
C GLY A 30 0.97 -0.95 -4.72
N ASN A 31 -0.29 -0.72 -4.39
CA ASN A 31 -1.22 -0.08 -5.31
C ASN A 31 -2.36 0.59 -4.56
N ILE A 32 -2.80 1.73 -5.08
CA ILE A 32 -4.03 2.39 -4.66
C ILE A 32 -5.12 2.22 -5.69
N ASN A 33 -6.33 2.06 -5.20
CA ASN A 33 -7.52 2.21 -6.00
C ASN A 33 -8.40 3.31 -5.39
N HIS A 34 -8.36 4.51 -5.95
CA HIS A 34 -9.13 5.66 -5.47
C HIS A 34 -10.65 5.44 -5.50
N ARG A 35 -11.15 4.69 -6.49
CA ARG A 35 -12.57 4.38 -6.63
C ARG A 35 -13.08 3.50 -5.50
N THR A 36 -12.31 2.47 -5.13
CA THR A 36 -12.71 1.52 -4.07
C THR A 36 -12.10 1.86 -2.71
N GLN A 37 -11.25 2.89 -2.64
CA GLN A 37 -10.51 3.32 -1.46
C GLN A 37 -9.74 2.19 -0.78
N TRP A 38 -9.00 1.41 -1.56
CA TRP A 38 -8.10 0.37 -1.04
C TRP A 38 -6.65 0.77 -1.29
N ILE A 39 -5.82 0.55 -0.27
CA ILE A 39 -4.37 0.44 -0.37
C ILE A 39 -4.05 -1.06 -0.25
N THR A 40 -3.49 -1.63 -1.31
CA THR A 40 -3.06 -3.01 -1.35
C THR A 40 -1.54 -3.07 -1.32
N ILE A 41 -0.98 -3.88 -0.42
CA ILE A 41 0.46 -4.11 -0.30
C ILE A 41 0.74 -5.59 -0.56
N ASP A 42 1.85 -5.90 -1.23
CA ASP A 42 2.25 -7.29 -1.40
C ASP A 42 2.77 -7.88 -0.06
N PRO A 43 2.19 -8.98 0.45
CA PRO A 43 2.57 -9.58 1.72
C PRO A 43 3.96 -10.25 1.69
N SER A 44 4.53 -10.55 0.53
CA SER A 44 5.85 -11.19 0.40
C SER A 44 7.02 -10.23 0.68
N LEU A 45 6.75 -8.92 0.67
CA LEU A 45 7.77 -7.90 0.92
C LEU A 45 8.33 -7.98 2.34
N SER A 46 9.62 -7.63 2.48
CA SER A 46 10.25 -7.46 3.79
C SER A 46 9.59 -6.32 4.58
N GLY A 47 9.73 -6.33 5.91
CA GLY A 47 9.09 -5.32 6.77
C GLY A 47 9.48 -3.88 6.40
N SER A 48 10.76 -3.62 6.12
CA SER A 48 11.20 -2.29 5.69
C SER A 48 10.59 -1.88 4.35
N VAL A 49 10.58 -2.79 3.37
CA VAL A 49 10.02 -2.50 2.04
C VAL A 49 8.50 -2.28 2.11
N LYS A 50 7.78 -3.01 2.97
CA LYS A 50 6.35 -2.74 3.23
C LYS A 50 6.12 -1.34 3.77
N ASN A 51 6.97 -0.89 4.69
CA ASN A 51 6.85 0.43 5.31
C ASN A 51 7.04 1.54 4.27
N THR A 52 8.13 1.49 3.50
CA THR A 52 8.36 2.46 2.41
C THR A 52 7.21 2.40 1.40
N THR A 53 6.77 1.20 1.02
CA THR A 53 5.67 1.04 0.05
C THR A 53 4.38 1.68 0.58
N LEU A 54 4.02 1.47 1.86
CA LEU A 54 2.84 2.11 2.44
C LEU A 54 2.92 3.63 2.40
N VAL A 55 4.08 4.19 2.74
CA VAL A 55 4.31 5.64 2.70
C VAL A 55 4.20 6.15 1.26
N HIS A 56 4.80 5.46 0.30
CA HIS A 56 4.71 5.76 -1.13
C HIS A 56 3.25 5.84 -1.59
N GLU A 57 2.45 4.82 -1.28
CA GLU A 57 1.03 4.84 -1.60
C GLU A 57 0.33 6.02 -0.90
N VAL A 58 0.55 6.23 0.39
CA VAL A 58 -0.04 7.37 1.12
C VAL A 58 0.30 8.72 0.45
N LEU A 59 1.51 8.90 -0.07
CA LEU A 59 1.90 10.09 -0.82
C LEU A 59 1.10 10.25 -2.12
N HIS A 60 0.82 9.17 -2.87
CA HIS A 60 -0.07 9.26 -4.03
C HIS A 60 -1.49 9.72 -3.65
N ILE A 61 -2.01 9.28 -2.50
CA ILE A 61 -3.31 9.77 -2.02
C ILE A 61 -3.23 11.26 -1.71
N ILE A 62 -2.18 11.71 -1.02
CA ILE A 62 -1.99 13.13 -0.69
C ILE A 62 -1.89 13.98 -1.97
N GLN A 63 -1.15 13.51 -2.97
CA GLN A 63 -1.03 14.18 -4.27
C GLN A 63 -2.38 14.39 -4.93
N GLU A 64 -3.20 13.33 -5.01
CA GLU A 64 -4.54 13.40 -5.60
C GLU A 64 -5.46 14.33 -4.79
N VAL A 65 -5.53 14.14 -3.47
CA VAL A 65 -6.46 14.86 -2.58
C VAL A 65 -6.17 16.35 -2.49
N TYR A 66 -4.89 16.72 -2.48
CA TYR A 66 -4.47 18.11 -2.33
C TYR A 66 -3.95 18.73 -3.64
N SER A 67 -4.11 18.03 -4.76
CA SER A 67 -3.64 18.48 -6.08
C SER A 67 -2.16 18.89 -6.08
N VAL A 68 -1.33 18.14 -5.34
CA VAL A 68 0.13 18.35 -5.30
C VAL A 68 0.74 17.50 -6.41
N SER A 69 1.55 18.12 -7.26
CA SER A 69 2.25 17.42 -8.34
C SER A 69 3.64 16.99 -7.88
N LEU A 70 3.83 15.71 -7.57
CA LEU A 70 5.15 15.10 -7.38
C LEU A 70 5.40 14.10 -8.52
N GLY A 71 6.64 14.02 -8.99
CA GLY A 71 7.02 12.93 -9.88
C GLY A 71 7.06 11.60 -9.14
N GLU A 72 7.00 10.49 -9.87
CA GLU A 72 7.18 9.14 -9.30
C GLU A 72 8.50 9.04 -8.53
N GLY A 73 9.60 9.52 -9.13
CA GLY A 73 10.90 9.50 -8.49
C GLY A 73 11.01 10.41 -7.25
N ASP A 74 10.20 11.47 -7.16
CA ASP A 74 10.14 12.30 -5.95
C ASP A 74 9.36 11.60 -4.86
N THR A 75 8.25 10.96 -5.23
CA THR A 75 7.42 10.12 -4.34
C THR A 75 8.26 9.01 -3.71
N ASP A 76 9.06 8.30 -4.51
CA ASP A 76 9.99 7.27 -4.04
C ASP A 76 11.02 7.81 -3.03
N ARG A 77 11.69 8.92 -3.36
CA ARG A 77 12.72 9.52 -2.48
C ARG A 77 12.12 10.02 -1.17
N ILE A 78 10.96 10.65 -1.22
CA ILE A 78 10.26 11.15 -0.03
C ILE A 78 9.77 9.97 0.82
N ALA A 79 9.22 8.92 0.20
CA ALA A 79 8.78 7.73 0.92
C ALA A 79 9.93 7.05 1.66
N GLU A 80 11.08 6.89 1.00
CA GLU A 80 12.27 6.29 1.61
C GLU A 80 12.80 7.16 2.75
N GLY A 81 12.93 8.48 2.54
CA GLY A 81 13.40 9.39 3.59
C GLY A 81 12.48 9.44 4.82
N ILE A 82 11.16 9.41 4.62
CA ILE A 82 10.19 9.32 5.73
C ILE A 82 10.32 7.97 6.45
N ALA A 83 10.41 6.86 5.72
CA ALA A 83 10.56 5.54 6.32
C ALA A 83 11.86 5.41 7.14
N GLU A 84 12.96 5.93 6.60
CA GLU A 84 14.26 6.00 7.28
C GLU A 84 14.20 6.86 8.54
N MET A 85 13.62 8.07 8.46
CA MET A 85 13.45 8.96 9.61
C MET A 85 12.64 8.29 10.72
N LEU A 86 11.52 7.64 10.39
CA LEU A 86 10.69 6.92 11.37
C LEU A 86 11.46 5.78 12.02
N ALA A 87 12.23 5.00 11.24
CA ALA A 87 13.08 3.95 11.77
C ALA A 87 14.18 4.51 12.68
N GLY A 88 14.79 5.64 12.33
CA GLY A 88 15.78 6.35 13.14
C GLY A 88 15.24 6.82 14.50
N PHE A 89 13.94 7.12 14.58
CA PHE A 89 13.23 7.38 15.85
C PHE A 89 12.81 6.11 16.60
N GLY A 90 13.20 4.92 16.13
CA GLY A 90 12.82 3.64 16.73
C GLY A 90 11.37 3.24 16.47
N ILE A 91 10.68 3.90 15.53
CA ILE A 91 9.31 3.56 15.17
C ILE A 91 9.31 2.38 14.20
N THR A 92 8.90 1.22 14.71
CA THR A 92 8.68 0.03 13.89
C THR A 92 7.20 -0.13 13.54
N PHE A 93 6.90 -0.77 12.41
CA PHE A 93 5.54 -0.99 11.95
C PHE A 93 5.17 -2.45 12.22
N ASP A 94 4.08 -2.64 12.96
CA ASP A 94 3.50 -3.93 13.27
C ASP A 94 2.30 -4.16 12.34
N TRP A 95 2.47 -5.13 11.45
CA TRP A 95 1.55 -5.49 10.38
C TRP A 95 0.61 -6.64 10.74
N SER A 96 0.70 -7.18 11.96
CA SER A 96 -0.01 -8.40 12.38
C SER A 96 -1.53 -8.29 12.29
N ASP A 97 -2.09 -7.09 12.41
CA ASP A 97 -3.52 -6.83 12.36
C ASP A 97 -4.06 -6.64 10.92
N ILE A 98 -3.22 -6.61 9.89
CA ILE A 98 -3.65 -6.39 8.50
C ILE A 98 -4.10 -7.70 7.85
N GLU A 99 -5.32 -7.69 7.30
CA GLU A 99 -5.93 -8.86 6.67
C GLU A 99 -5.62 -8.91 5.17
N HIS A 100 -5.65 -10.13 4.61
CA HIS A 100 -5.62 -10.34 3.16
C HIS A 100 -6.94 -9.94 2.52
N LEU A 101 -6.86 -9.47 1.27
CA LEU A 101 -8.02 -9.10 0.48
C LEU A 101 -8.88 -10.35 0.22
N LYS A 102 -10.01 -10.45 0.93
CA LYS A 102 -10.98 -11.55 0.76
C LYS A 102 -11.74 -11.33 -0.55
N GLY A 103 -11.52 -12.15 -1.57
CA GLY A 103 -12.42 -12.16 -2.73
C GLY A 103 -11.87 -12.48 -4.11
N PHE A 104 -10.57 -12.64 -4.32
CA PHE A 104 -10.07 -13.23 -5.58
C PHE A 104 -10.18 -14.77 -5.51
N ARG A 105 -11.42 -15.29 -5.51
CA ARG A 105 -11.62 -16.65 -6.02
C ARG A 105 -11.30 -16.57 -7.50
N LEU A 106 -10.14 -17.11 -7.91
CA LEU A 106 -9.94 -17.53 -9.28
C LEU A 106 -11.20 -18.33 -9.66
N ASN A 107 -11.99 -17.80 -10.59
CA ASN A 107 -12.96 -18.62 -11.30
C ASN A 107 -12.14 -19.62 -12.13
N SER A 108 -11.64 -20.67 -11.49
CA SER A 108 -11.19 -21.90 -12.13
C SER A 108 -12.43 -22.62 -12.66
N ARG A 109 -13.12 -22.01 -13.62
CA ARG A 109 -13.98 -22.79 -14.51
C ARG A 109 -13.04 -23.46 -15.51
N PRO A 110 -12.96 -24.79 -15.56
CA PRO A 110 -12.22 -25.46 -16.62
C PRO A 110 -12.88 -25.08 -17.95
N PHE A 111 -12.10 -24.52 -18.87
CA PHE A 111 -12.47 -24.45 -20.28
C PHE A 111 -12.62 -25.90 -20.76
N THR A 112 -13.85 -26.38 -20.81
CA THR A 112 -14.20 -27.57 -21.58
C THR A 112 -14.52 -27.08 -22.98
N ARG A 113 -13.66 -27.45 -23.94
CA ARG A 113 -13.97 -27.44 -25.37
C ARG A 113 -14.58 -28.77 -25.75
#